data_AF-A0A3D4AUF5-F1
#
_entry.id   AF-A0A3D4AUF5-F1
#
_cell.length_a   1.000
_cell.length_b   1.000
_cell.length_c   1.000
_cell.angle_alpha   90.00
_cell.angle_beta   90.00
_cell.angle_gamma   90.00
#
_symmetry.space_group_name_H-M   'P 1'
#
loop_
_entity.id
_entity.type
_entity.pdbx_description
1 polymer ?
#
loop_
_entity_poly.entity_id
_entity_poly.type
_entity_poly.pdbx_seq_one_letter_code
_entity_poly.pdbx_strand_id
1 'polypeptide(L)'
;MLFWQEKPAFGLTSKDVNVLTNAQEYRTQLLDLIANAKKRIYITTLYLQDDEAGREILAALHSASLANPSLEIKVLVDFHRAQRGLIGAEKSEGNASLYCD
;
A
#
# COMPACT_ATOMS: atom_id res chain seq x y z
N MET A 1 19.65 20.20 26.11
CA MET A 1 19.91 19.30 24.98
C MET A 1 18.56 18.90 24.38
N LEU A 2 18.39 18.93 23.06
CA LEU A 2 17.07 18.74 22.43
C LEU A 2 16.85 17.25 22.14
N PHE A 3 15.63 16.74 22.36
CA PHE A 3 15.34 15.30 22.37
C PHE A 3 15.72 14.54 21.10
N TRP A 4 15.79 15.24 19.95
CA TRP A 4 16.13 14.66 18.65
C TRP A 4 17.63 14.43 18.44
N GLN A 5 18.49 14.99 19.30
CA GLN A 5 19.95 14.83 19.18
C GLN A 5 20.46 13.51 19.76
N GLU A 6 19.64 12.78 20.52
CA GLU A 6 20.00 11.49 21.15
C GLU A 6 19.38 10.27 20.44
N LYS A 7 18.63 10.48 19.36
CA LYS A 7 17.98 9.40 18.63
C LYS A 7 18.86 8.90 17.49
N PRO A 8 18.85 7.59 17.19
CA PRO A 8 19.45 7.07 15.96
C PRO A 8 18.90 7.82 14.74
N ALA A 9 19.80 8.25 13.85
CA ALA A 9 19.47 9.00 12.66
C ALA A 9 20.36 8.55 11.49
N PHE A 10 19.93 8.87 10.26
CA PHE A 10 20.70 8.64 9.05
C PHE A 10 20.73 9.94 8.22
N GLY A 11 21.73 10.11 7.36
CA GLY A 11 21.85 11.29 6.51
C GLY A 11 20.74 11.32 5.46
N LEU A 12 20.06 12.46 5.35
CA LEU A 12 18.98 12.68 4.39
C LEU A 12 19.10 14.11 3.84
N THR A 13 18.93 14.31 2.54
CA THR A 13 18.87 15.65 1.94
C THR A 13 17.44 16.01 1.57
N SER A 14 17.14 17.30 1.47
CA SER A 14 15.81 17.75 1.04
C SER A 14 15.44 17.29 -0.37
N LYS A 15 16.44 17.00 -1.23
CA LYS A 15 16.23 16.50 -2.60
C LYS A 15 15.74 15.06 -2.63
N ASP A 16 15.96 14.31 -1.54
CA ASP A 16 15.55 12.91 -1.41
C ASP A 16 14.13 12.77 -0.82
N VAL A 17 13.47 13.89 -0.51
CA VAL A 17 12.13 13.93 0.08
C VAL A 17 11.19 14.63 -0.89
N ASN A 18 10.16 13.90 -1.34
CA ASN A 18 9.05 14.47 -2.07
C ASN A 18 7.78 14.40 -1.21
N VAL A 19 7.10 15.52 -1.03
CA VAL A 19 5.85 15.61 -0.26
C VAL A 19 4.69 15.68 -1.23
N LEU A 20 3.90 14.60 -1.29
CA LEU A 20 2.68 14.55 -2.09
C LEU A 20 1.55 15.21 -1.29
N THR A 21 0.79 16.09 -1.94
CA THR A 21 -0.17 16.96 -1.23
C THR A 21 -1.62 16.65 -1.56
N ASN A 22 -1.87 15.76 -2.52
CA ASN A 22 -3.21 15.35 -2.91
C ASN A 22 -3.28 13.85 -3.28
N ALA A 23 -4.52 13.34 -3.31
CA ALA A 23 -4.79 11.93 -3.57
C ALA A 23 -4.40 11.48 -4.98
N GLN A 24 -4.47 12.37 -5.97
CA GLN A 24 -4.12 12.06 -7.36
C GLN A 24 -2.61 11.81 -7.49
N GLU A 25 -1.79 12.70 -6.93
CA GLU A 25 -0.33 12.54 -6.86
C GLU A 25 0.06 11.27 -6.12
N TYR A 26 -0.59 11.00 -4.99
CA TYR A 26 -0.36 9.77 -4.22
C TYR A 26 -0.65 8.51 -5.03
N ARG A 27 -1.80 8.47 -5.71
CA ARG A 27 -2.18 7.33 -6.57
C ARG A 27 -1.16 7.11 -7.68
N THR A 28 -0.81 8.16 -8.43
CA THR A 28 0.17 8.06 -9.53
C THR A 28 1.52 7.57 -9.01
N GLN A 29 2.03 8.17 -7.93
CA GLN A 29 3.33 7.77 -7.37
C GLN A 29 3.32 6.33 -6.86
N LEU A 30 2.23 5.87 -6.22
CA LEU A 30 2.12 4.50 -5.73
C LEU A 30 2.15 3.49 -6.87
N LEU A 31 1.39 3.74 -7.94
CA LEU A 31 1.38 2.88 -9.13
C LEU A 31 2.75 2.84 -9.82
N ASP A 32 3.41 3.99 -9.95
CA ASP A 32 4.76 4.08 -10.52
C ASP A 32 5.79 3.29 -9.69
N LEU A 33 5.70 3.38 -8.36
CA LEU A 33 6.59 2.61 -7.46
C LEU A 33 6.34 1.11 -7.58
N ILE A 34 5.08 0.67 -7.69
CA ILE A 34 4.74 -0.75 -7.90
C ILE A 34 5.31 -1.24 -9.22
N ALA A 35 5.08 -0.51 -10.32
CA ALA A 35 5.51 -0.90 -11.66
C ALA A 35 7.04 -1.00 -11.80
N ASN A 36 7.79 -0.16 -11.06
CA ASN A 36 9.25 -0.09 -11.16
C ASN A 36 9.99 -0.90 -10.08
N ALA A 37 9.27 -1.57 -9.17
CA ALA A 37 9.89 -2.33 -8.10
C ALA A 37 10.67 -3.54 -8.65
N LYS A 38 11.94 -3.67 -8.25
CA LYS A 38 12.84 -4.74 -8.75
C LYS A 38 13.10 -5.87 -7.76
N LYS A 39 12.90 -5.61 -6.47
CA LYS A 39 13.30 -6.53 -5.39
C LYS A 39 12.17 -6.87 -4.42
N ARG A 40 11.47 -5.85 -3.92
CA ARG A 40 10.38 -6.05 -2.97
C ARG A 40 9.37 -4.92 -2.97
N ILE A 41 8.13 -5.25 -2.62
CA ILE A 41 7.05 -4.32 -2.29
C ILE A 41 6.46 -4.75 -0.95
N TYR A 42 6.46 -3.82 0.01
CA TYR A 42 5.88 -4.03 1.33
C TYR A 42 4.87 -2.92 1.59
N ILE A 43 3.60 -3.29 1.73
CA ILE A 43 2.50 -2.36 2.01
C ILE A 43 1.92 -2.76 3.36
N THR A 44 1.90 -1.82 4.30
CA THR A 44 1.15 -1.94 5.55
C THR A 44 0.07 -0.88 5.55
N THR A 45 -1.19 -1.30 5.52
CA THR A 45 -2.34 -0.40 5.44
C THR A 45 -3.47 -0.93 6.33
N LEU A 46 -4.44 -0.08 6.66
CA LEU A 46 -5.60 -0.51 7.42
C LEU A 46 -6.44 -1.51 6.59
N TYR A 47 -6.68 -1.21 5.31
CA TYR A 47 -7.34 -2.09 4.35
C TYR A 47 -7.10 -1.61 2.91
N LEU A 48 -7.27 -2.51 1.94
CA LEU A 48 -7.56 -2.18 0.54
C LEU A 48 -9.05 -2.41 0.29
N GLN A 49 -9.78 -1.37 -0.08
CA GLN A 49 -11.23 -1.47 -0.20
C GLN A 49 -11.61 -2.31 -1.43
N ASP A 50 -12.70 -3.04 -1.33
CA ASP A 50 -13.37 -3.56 -2.51
C ASP A 50 -14.09 -2.42 -3.25
N ASP A 51 -13.31 -1.64 -3.97
CA ASP A 51 -13.73 -0.58 -4.89
C ASP A 51 -12.75 -0.46 -6.06
N GLU A 52 -12.98 0.50 -6.95
CA GLU A 52 -12.12 0.75 -8.12
C GLU A 52 -10.65 0.96 -7.74
N ALA A 53 -10.39 1.78 -6.72
CA ALA A 53 -9.04 2.13 -6.32
C ALA A 53 -8.30 0.95 -5.68
N GLY A 54 -8.96 0.20 -4.77
CA GLY A 54 -8.35 -0.96 -4.15
C GLY A 54 -8.07 -2.08 -5.15
N ARG A 55 -9.01 -2.34 -6.08
CA ARG A 55 -8.82 -3.31 -7.17
C ARG A 55 -7.70 -2.91 -8.12
N GLU A 56 -7.56 -1.61 -8.44
CA GLU A 56 -6.46 -1.11 -9.26
C GLU A 56 -5.09 -1.41 -8.62
N ILE A 57 -4.93 -1.16 -7.32
CA ILE A 57 -3.68 -1.45 -6.62
C ILE A 57 -3.39 -2.95 -6.61
N LEU A 58 -4.39 -3.81 -6.33
CA LEU A 58 -4.21 -5.26 -6.36
C LEU A 58 -3.83 -5.76 -7.76
N ALA A 59 -4.47 -5.25 -8.81
CA ALA A 59 -4.16 -5.58 -10.19
C ALA A 59 -2.73 -5.16 -10.58
N ALA A 60 -2.29 -3.98 -10.15
CA ALA A 60 -0.92 -3.51 -10.37
C ALA A 60 0.12 -4.42 -9.68
N LEU A 61 -0.14 -4.81 -8.42
CA LEU A 61 0.72 -5.74 -7.67
C LEU A 61 0.80 -7.11 -8.34
N HIS A 62 -0.34 -7.65 -8.78
CA HIS A 62 -0.39 -8.92 -9.50
C HIS A 62 0.39 -8.83 -10.82
N SER A 63 0.22 -7.74 -11.57
CA SER A 63 0.94 -7.50 -12.83
C SER A 63 2.46 -7.41 -12.60
N ALA A 64 2.90 -6.75 -11.53
CA ALA A 64 4.32 -6.69 -11.16
C ALA A 64 4.87 -8.07 -10.78
N SER A 65 4.09 -8.89 -10.06
CA SER A 65 4.46 -10.27 -9.71
C SER A 65 4.62 -11.15 -10.96
N LEU A 66 3.74 -10.99 -11.96
CA LEU A 66 3.84 -11.73 -13.22
C LEU A 66 5.07 -11.30 -14.04
N ALA A 67 5.34 -9.99 -14.09
CA ALA A 67 6.47 -9.44 -14.83
C ALA A 67 7.83 -9.80 -14.19
N ASN A 68 7.88 -9.94 -12.86
CA ASN A 68 9.07 -10.35 -12.12
C ASN A 68 8.74 -11.40 -11.06
N PRO A 69 8.80 -12.70 -11.38
CA PRO A 69 8.52 -13.78 -10.42
C PRO A 69 9.45 -13.83 -9.20
N SER A 70 10.58 -13.12 -9.22
CA SER A 70 11.49 -13.00 -8.07
C SER A 70 11.16 -11.84 -7.13
N LEU A 71 10.18 -10.99 -7.50
CA LEU A 71 9.74 -9.86 -6.71
C LEU A 71 9.01 -10.32 -5.45
N GLU A 72 9.51 -9.94 -4.28
CA GLU A 72 8.80 -10.23 -3.03
C GLU A 72 7.68 -9.22 -2.80
N ILE A 73 6.42 -9.67 -2.73
CA ILE A 73 5.28 -8.80 -2.44
C ILE A 73 4.63 -9.23 -1.12
N LYS A 74 4.53 -8.29 -0.17
CA LYS A 74 3.83 -8.46 1.11
C LYS A 74 2.84 -7.32 1.32
N VAL A 75 1.56 -7.66 1.44
CA VAL A 75 0.50 -6.72 1.80
C VAL A 75 -0.06 -7.13 3.15
N LEU A 76 0.12 -6.27 4.14
CA LEU A 76 -0.33 -6.48 5.52
C LEU A 76 -1.52 -5.53 5.77
N VAL A 77 -2.66 -6.13 6.08
CA VAL A 77 -3.92 -5.45 6.38
C VAL A 77 -4.40 -5.79 7.79
N ASP A 78 -5.27 -4.94 8.35
CA ASP A 78 -5.90 -5.26 9.62
C ASP A 78 -6.92 -6.40 9.45
N PHE A 79 -6.72 -7.48 10.22
CA PHE A 79 -7.52 -8.70 10.13
C PHE A 79 -9.01 -8.45 10.38
N HIS A 80 -9.33 -7.69 11.43
CA HIS A 80 -10.73 -7.42 11.79
C HIS A 80 -11.41 -6.50 10.78
N ARG A 81 -10.68 -5.52 10.23
CA ARG A 81 -11.21 -4.61 9.23
C ARG A 81 -11.44 -5.28 7.88
N ALA A 82 -10.60 -6.25 7.52
CA ALA A 82 -10.74 -7.01 6.28
C ALA A 82 -12.02 -7.85 6.24
N GLN A 83 -12.44 -8.41 7.39
CA GLN A 83 -13.52 -9.41 7.47
C GLN A 83 -14.93 -8.83 7.73
N ARG A 84 -15.11 -7.51 7.71
CA ARG A 84 -16.42 -6.89 7.93
C ARG A 84 -16.79 -5.93 6.81
N GLY A 85 -18.08 -5.91 6.48
CA GLY A 85 -18.68 -4.89 5.63
C GLY A 85 -18.58 -3.49 6.24
N LEU A 86 -18.84 -2.47 5.41
CA LEU A 86 -18.93 -1.09 5.85
C LEU A 86 -20.11 -0.90 6.83
N ILE A 87 -19.93 -0.05 7.84
CA ILE A 87 -21.00 0.28 8.77
C ILE A 87 -22.10 1.00 8.00
N GLY A 88 -23.32 0.46 8.02
CA GLY A 88 -24.48 1.01 7.30
C GLY A 88 -24.67 0.51 5.87
N ALA A 89 -23.79 -0.37 5.37
CA ALA A 89 -23.99 -1.09 4.11
C ALA A 89 -24.68 -2.45 4.33
N GLU A 90 -25.11 -3.09 3.24
CA GLU A 90 -25.62 -4.47 3.28
C GLU A 90 -24.56 -5.45 3.82
N LYS A 91 -25.02 -6.61 4.31
CA LYS A 91 -24.11 -7.66 4.78
C LYS A 91 -23.21 -8.11 3.64
N SER A 92 -21.91 -8.06 3.89
CA SER A 92 -20.85 -8.48 2.98
C SER A 92 -19.77 -9.19 3.79
N GLU A 93 -19.06 -10.13 3.17
CA GLU A 93 -17.88 -10.81 3.74
C GLU A 93 -16.69 -9.84 3.94
N GLY A 94 -16.86 -8.56 3.56
CA GLY A 94 -15.84 -7.53 3.66
C GLY A 94 -14.85 -7.60 2.52
N ASN A 95 -13.68 -6.99 2.72
CA ASN A 95 -12.61 -6.99 1.72
C ASN A 95 -11.86 -8.34 1.67
N ALA A 96 -12.06 -9.23 2.65
CA ALA A 96 -11.40 -10.51 2.71
C ALA A 96 -11.72 -11.42 1.51
N SER A 97 -12.96 -11.37 0.99
CA SER A 97 -13.34 -12.09 -0.24
C SER A 97 -12.43 -11.66 -1.40
N LEU A 98 -12.32 -10.36 -1.63
CA LEU A 98 -11.44 -9.80 -2.67
C LEU A 98 -9.97 -10.22 -2.53
N TYR A 99 -9.48 -10.40 -1.30
CA TYR A 99 -8.08 -10.76 -1.08
C TYR A 99 -7.80 -12.26 -1.30
N CYS A 100 -8.85 -13.09 -1.27
CA CYS A 100 -8.76 -14.54 -1.43
C CYS A 100 -9.15 -15.04 -2.82
N ASP A 101 -9.69 -14.15 -3.66
CA ASP A 101 -10.00 -14.40 -5.07
C ASP A 101 -8.72 -14.44 -5.93
#